data_AF-A0A9P0Q5A5-F1
#
_entry.id   AF-A0A9P0Q5A5-F1
#
_cell.length_a   1.000
_cell.length_b   1.000
_cell.length_c   1.000
_cell.angle_alpha   90.00
_cell.angle_beta   90.00
_cell.angle_gamma   90.00
#
_symmetry.space_group_name_H-M   'P 1'
#
loop_
_entity.id
_entity.type
_entity.pdbx_description
1 polymer ?
#
loop_
_entity_poly.entity_id
_entity_poly.type
_entity_poly.pdbx_seq_one_letter_code
_entity_poly.pdbx_strand_id
1 'polypeptide(L)'
;MVGLRTDDAPAMVGRDKGLVEFCRKDESFPQFLCYHWIIPQQALCGHFPKLYKVMKLVVKIVYEIRAQALQQRLFKALPMKLTVNMGNCFFTLSDG
;
A
#
# COMPACT_ATOMS: atom_id res chain seq x y z
N MET A 1 -12.83 18.87 -6.32
CA MET A 1 -13.46 17.64 -5.78
C MET A 1 -12.38 16.83 -5.07
N VAL A 2 -12.58 16.49 -3.80
CA VAL A 2 -11.59 15.77 -2.98
C VAL A 2 -12.21 14.47 -2.50
N GLY A 3 -11.52 13.35 -2.77
CA GLY A 3 -11.97 12.01 -2.41
C GLY A 3 -11.07 11.41 -1.34
N LEU A 4 -11.67 10.96 -0.22
CA LEU A 4 -10.98 10.23 0.84
C LEU A 4 -11.44 8.78 0.87
N ARG A 5 -10.48 7.87 1.01
CA ARG A 5 -10.72 6.45 1.27
C ARG A 5 -10.31 6.17 2.71
N THR A 6 -11.22 5.62 3.51
CA THR A 6 -10.97 5.32 4.92
C THR A 6 -11.04 3.82 5.18
N ASP A 7 -10.24 3.35 6.13
CA ASP A 7 -10.14 1.96 6.56
C ASP A 7 -11.15 1.60 7.67
N ASP A 8 -12.19 2.42 7.84
CA ASP A 8 -13.20 2.32 8.90
C ASP A 8 -12.68 2.34 10.33
N ALA A 9 -11.40 2.62 10.54
CA ALA A 9 -10.87 2.79 11.88
C ALA A 9 -11.64 3.91 12.60
N PRO A 10 -11.97 3.75 13.90
CA PRO A 10 -12.70 4.77 14.66
C PRO A 10 -12.05 6.16 14.63
N ALA A 11 -10.73 6.23 14.49
CA ALA A 11 -9.98 7.49 14.32
C ALA A 11 -10.25 8.19 12.97
N MET A 12 -10.67 7.44 11.95
CA MET A 12 -10.94 7.94 10.60
C MET A 12 -12.42 8.27 10.40
N VAL A 13 -13.32 7.39 10.84
CA VAL A 13 -14.79 7.50 10.61
C VAL A 13 -15.59 7.90 11.85
N GLY A 14 -14.92 8.18 12.97
CA GLY A 14 -15.55 8.60 14.22
C GLY A 14 -16.47 9.81 14.03
N ARG A 15 -17.67 9.73 14.61
CA ARG A 15 -18.73 10.75 14.42
C ARG A 15 -18.32 12.16 14.82
N ASP A 16 -17.55 12.29 15.91
CA ASP A 16 -17.20 13.61 16.48
C ASP A 16 -15.73 13.99 16.31
N LYS A 17 -14.84 13.00 16.25
CA LYS A 17 -13.37 13.17 16.20
C LYS A 17 -12.70 12.37 15.09
N GLY A 18 -13.45 11.93 14.09
CA GLY A 18 -12.92 11.23 12.93
C GLY A 18 -12.35 12.20 11.90
N LEU A 19 -11.29 11.79 11.19
CA LEU A 19 -10.72 12.55 10.08
C LEU A 19 -11.77 12.95 9.03
N VAL A 20 -12.71 12.06 8.70
CA VAL A 20 -13.80 12.32 7.75
C VAL A 20 -14.68 13.49 8.20
N GLU A 21 -14.94 13.57 9.50
CA GLU A 21 -15.77 14.63 10.06
C GLU A 21 -15.04 15.97 10.05
N PHE A 22 -13.73 15.98 10.32
CA PHE A 22 -12.92 17.19 10.18
C PHE A 22 -12.88 17.68 8.73
N CYS A 23 -12.67 16.79 7.77
CA CYS A 23 -12.65 17.15 6.35
C CYS A 23 -14.01 17.62 5.81
N ARG A 24 -15.13 17.18 6.40
CA ARG A 24 -16.47 17.69 6.05
C ARG A 24 -16.75 19.10 6.57
N LYS A 25 -16.15 19.46 7.72
CA LYS A 25 -16.34 20.77 8.36
C LYS A 25 -15.39 21.83 7.81
N ASP A 26 -14.34 21.42 7.12
CA ASP A 26 -13.37 22.32 6.51
C ASP A 26 -13.91 22.85 5.17
N GLU A 27 -14.10 24.16 5.11
CA GLU A 27 -14.61 24.89 3.93
C GLU A 27 -13.66 24.80 2.72
N SER A 28 -12.41 24.40 2.93
CA SER A 28 -11.42 24.13 1.87
C SER A 28 -11.81 22.94 0.99
N PHE A 29 -12.77 22.10 1.42
CA PHE A 29 -13.24 20.92 0.70
C PHE A 29 -14.74 21.01 0.35
N PRO A 30 -15.16 21.94 -0.51
CA PRO A 30 -16.59 22.20 -0.80
C PRO A 30 -17.33 21.02 -1.46
N GLN A 31 -16.60 20.03 -1.98
CA GLN A 31 -17.12 18.79 -2.56
C GLN A 31 -16.30 17.61 -2.08
N PHE A 32 -16.42 17.32 -0.78
CA PHE A 32 -15.76 16.21 -0.13
C PHE A 32 -16.56 14.91 -0.26
N LEU A 33 -15.91 13.85 -0.75
CA LEU A 33 -16.51 12.54 -0.93
C LEU A 33 -15.72 11.50 -0.14
N CYS A 34 -16.38 10.79 0.77
CA CYS A 34 -15.77 9.71 1.53
C CYS A 34 -16.32 8.37 1.05
N TYR A 35 -15.42 7.48 0.64
CA TYR A 35 -15.77 6.12 0.26
C TYR A 35 -15.34 5.15 1.37
N HIS A 36 -16.27 4.28 1.74
CA HIS A 36 -15.97 3.12 2.57
C HIS A 36 -15.17 2.09 1.77
N TRP A 37 -14.16 1.50 2.41
CA TRP A 37 -13.31 0.51 1.77
C TRP A 37 -13.94 -0.89 1.80
N ILE A 38 -14.63 -1.26 0.73
CA ILE A 38 -15.37 -2.54 0.64
C ILE A 38 -14.44 -3.76 0.52
N ILE A 39 -13.21 -3.61 0.01
CA ILE A 39 -12.32 -4.75 -0.25
C ILE A 39 -10.93 -4.49 0.34
N PRO A 40 -10.61 -4.97 1.55
CA PRO A 40 -9.25 -4.99 2.09
C PRO A 40 -8.23 -5.41 1.01
N GLN A 41 -7.20 -4.60 0.70
CA GLN A 41 -6.14 -5.03 -0.24
C GLN A 41 -5.51 -6.36 0.21
N GLN A 42 -5.54 -6.62 1.52
CA GLN A 42 -5.16 -7.89 2.14
C GLN A 42 -6.10 -9.05 1.75
N ALA A 43 -7.40 -8.82 1.61
CA ALA A 43 -8.35 -9.83 1.13
C ALA A 43 -8.13 -10.15 -0.34
N LEU A 44 -7.81 -9.15 -1.18
CA LEU A 44 -7.38 -9.35 -2.56
C LEU A 44 -6.08 -10.17 -2.62
N CYS A 45 -5.10 -9.88 -1.77
CA CYS A 45 -3.85 -10.65 -1.70
C CYS A 45 -4.09 -12.12 -1.25
N GLY A 46 -5.04 -12.34 -0.33
CA GLY A 46 -5.42 -13.67 0.16
C GLY A 46 -6.27 -14.51 -0.80
N HIS A 47 -6.97 -13.87 -1.75
CA HIS A 47 -7.91 -14.56 -2.65
C HIS A 47 -7.25 -15.20 -3.89
N PHE A 48 -5.92 -15.16 -3.99
CA PHE A 48 -5.18 -15.85 -5.05
C PHE A 48 -4.42 -17.07 -4.49
N PRO A 49 -5.08 -18.19 -4.20
CA PRO A 49 -4.42 -19.40 -3.72
C PRO A 49 -3.35 -19.93 -4.70
N LYS A 50 -3.48 -19.59 -6.00
CA LYS A 50 -2.46 -19.84 -7.02
C LYS A 50 -1.19 -19.00 -6.78
N LEU A 51 -1.34 -17.73 -6.41
CA LEU A 51 -0.21 -16.85 -6.08
C LEU A 51 0.43 -17.19 -4.75
N TYR A 52 -0.32 -17.69 -3.77
CA TYR A 52 0.23 -18.12 -2.48
C TYR A 52 1.35 -19.17 -2.64
N LYS A 53 1.13 -20.19 -3.47
CA LYS A 53 2.14 -21.23 -3.76
C LYS A 53 3.37 -20.64 -4.45
N VAL A 54 3.16 -19.74 -5.41
CA VAL A 54 4.25 -19.04 -6.13
C VAL A 54 5.05 -18.15 -5.17
N MET A 55 4.37 -17.34 -4.35
CA MET A 55 5.01 -16.47 -3.36
C MET A 55 5.81 -17.27 -2.33
N LYS A 56 5.28 -18.40 -1.86
CA LYS A 56 6.01 -19.30 -0.95
C LYS A 56 7.28 -19.86 -1.59
N LEU A 57 7.23 -20.22 -2.88
CA LEU A 57 8.40 -20.66 -3.64
C LEU A 57 9.43 -19.53 -3.81
N VAL A 58 8.98 -18.34 -4.19
CA VAL A 58 9.82 -17.16 -4.36
C VAL A 58 10.52 -16.79 -3.05
N VAL A 59 9.80 -16.76 -1.93
CA VAL A 59 10.37 -16.49 -0.60
C VAL A 59 11.42 -17.53 -0.24
N LYS A 60 11.17 -18.82 -0.51
CA LYS A 60 12.15 -19.88 -0.29
C LYS A 60 13.42 -19.65 -1.11
N ILE A 61 13.28 -19.36 -2.40
CA ILE A 61 14.42 -19.08 -3.29
C ILE A 61 15.21 -17.87 -2.80
N VAL A 62 14.54 -16.77 -2.45
CA VAL A 62 15.20 -15.58 -1.91
C VAL A 62 15.92 -15.88 -0.59
N TYR A 63 15.33 -16.70 0.27
CA TYR A 63 15.94 -17.11 1.53
C TYR A 63 17.22 -17.93 1.30
N GLU A 64 17.19 -18.90 0.40
CA GLU A 64 18.37 -19.70 0.02
C GLU A 64 19.47 -18.83 -0.62
N ILE A 65 19.09 -17.91 -1.51
CA ILE A 65 20.05 -16.95 -2.10
C ILE A 65 20.65 -16.10 -0.99
N ARG A 66 19.87 -15.65 0.02
CA ARG A 66 20.35 -14.84 1.16
C ARG A 66 21.25 -15.60 2.12
N ALA A 67 20.98 -16.88 2.34
CA ALA A 67 21.79 -17.72 3.21
C ALA A 67 23.20 -17.98 2.64
N GLN A 68 23.38 -17.86 1.33
CA GLN A 68 24.65 -18.18 0.66
C GLN A 68 25.36 -16.92 0.13
N ALA A 69 26.52 -16.59 0.71
CA ALA A 69 27.29 -15.39 0.37
C ALA A 69 27.71 -15.31 -1.12
N LEU A 70 28.01 -16.45 -1.75
CA LEU A 70 28.35 -16.51 -3.18
C LEU A 70 27.12 -16.22 -4.06
N GLN A 71 25.98 -16.83 -3.74
CA GLN A 71 24.73 -16.63 -4.47
C GLN A 71 24.23 -15.19 -4.33
N GLN A 72 24.38 -14.57 -3.15
CA GLN A 72 24.12 -13.13 -2.97
C GLN A 72 24.93 -12.25 -3.93
N ARG A 73 26.24 -12.52 -4.09
CA ARG A 73 27.11 -11.74 -4.98
C ARG A 73 26.72 -11.90 -6.43
N LEU A 74 26.46 -13.14 -6.86
CA LEU A 74 26.02 -13.45 -8.23
C LEU A 74 24.64 -12.85 -8.54
N PHE A 75 23.71 -12.92 -7.59
CA PHE A 75 22.37 -12.32 -7.73
C PHE A 75 22.43 -10.79 -7.85
N LYS A 76 23.28 -10.11 -7.07
CA LYS A 76 23.51 -8.66 -7.19
C LYS A 76 24.18 -8.25 -8.49
N ALA A 77 24.98 -9.15 -9.08
CA ALA A 77 25.63 -8.91 -10.37
C ALA A 77 24.69 -9.11 -11.57
N LEU A 78 23.50 -9.71 -11.37
CA LEU A 78 22.48 -9.76 -12.39
C LEU A 78 21.94 -8.34 -12.62
N PRO A 79 21.90 -7.83 -13.87
CA PRO A 79 21.25 -6.57 -14.20
C PRO A 79 19.73 -6.74 -14.15
N MET A 80 19.19 -6.88 -12.94
CA MET A 80 17.76 -6.99 -12.70
C MET A 80 17.13 -5.61 -12.87
N LYS A 81 16.73 -5.27 -14.09
CA LYS A 81 15.85 -4.13 -14.41
C LYS A 81 14.43 -4.43 -13.90
N LEU A 82 14.29 -4.58 -12.59
CA LEU A 82 13.00 -4.48 -11.91
C LEU A 82 12.98 -3.09 -11.30
N THR A 83 12.74 -2.07 -12.12
CA THR A 83 12.21 -0.80 -11.62
C THR A 83 10.81 -1.12 -11.09
N VAL A 84 10.75 -1.59 -9.85
CA VAL A 84 9.55 -1.47 -9.04
C VAL A 84 9.37 0.03 -8.89
N ASN A 85 8.56 0.60 -9.78
CA ASN A 85 7.92 1.86 -9.53
C ASN A 85 6.92 1.56 -8.41
N MET A 86 7.41 1.40 -7.17
CA MET A 86 6.59 1.69 -6.02
C MET A 86 6.36 3.17 -6.18
N GLY A 87 5.20 3.49 -6.77
CA GLY A 87 4.73 4.84 -6.92
C GLY A 87 4.99 5.51 -5.58
N ASN A 88 5.90 6.46 -5.62
CA ASN A 88 6.11 7.45 -4.59
C ASN A 88 4.73 8.08 -4.33
N CYS A 89 3.94 7.52 -3.42
CA CYS A 89 2.86 8.22 -2.76
C CYS A 89 3.49 9.19 -1.74
N PHE A 90 4.38 10.05 -2.23
CA PHE A 90 4.75 11.28 -1.57
C PHE A 90 3.63 12.25 -1.92
N PHE A 91 2.70 12.43 -0.98
CA PHE A 91 1.89 13.63 -0.96
C PHE A 91 2.83 14.78 -0.61
N THR A 92 3.40 15.44 -1.62
CA THR A 92 3.88 16.80 -1.44
C THR A 92 2.65 17.69 -1.49
N LEU A 93 2.13 18.03 -0.30
CA LEU A 93 1.43 19.30 -0.14
C LEU A 93 2.43 20.38 -0.57
N SER A 94 2.06 21.11 -1.62
CA SER A 94 2.77 22.28 -2.09
C SER A 94 2.67 23.34 -0.98
N ASP A 95 3.76 23.58 -0.26
CA ASP A 95 3.94 24.81 0.50
C ASP A 95 4.55 25.86 -0.44
N GLY A 96 3.86 26.99 -0.60
CA GLY A 96 4.36 28.20 -1.27
C GLY A 96 3.52 28.67 -2.44
#